data_AF-A0A0U5F605-F1
#
_entry.id   AF-A0A0U5F605-F1
#
_cell.length_a   1.000
_cell.length_b   1.000
_cell.length_c   1.000
_cell.angle_alpha   90.00
_cell.angle_beta   90.00
_cell.angle_gamma   90.00
#
_symmetry.space_group_name_H-M   'P 1'
#
loop_
_entity.id
_entity.type
_entity.pdbx_description
1 polymer ?
#
loop_
_entity_poly.entity_id
_entity_poly.type
_entity_poly.pdbx_seq_one_letter_code
_entity_poly.pdbx_strand_id
1 'polypeptide(L)'
;MPISSFLLPLRTFAFMAAISALSMSVRPALAGEFTVTDEKADMEISEVSRIYLDGRLASVFRLDDSTRYKTVRIATPQGRLDHTYTLCGEITIRTPDGRAETHEVSSSGILHNPDGHHFDALGSDGFTDFFLIDPQAPEAAERLPGRGEVCSAPIS
;
A
#
# COMPACT_ATOMS: atom_id res chain seq x y z
N MET A 1 31.64 74.81 16.38
CA MET A 1 32.65 73.96 15.70
C MET A 1 33.90 73.98 16.57
N PRO A 2 34.59 72.85 16.86
CA PRO A 2 34.47 71.52 16.27
C PRO A 2 33.82 70.45 17.19
N ILE A 3 33.69 69.27 16.58
CA ILE A 3 32.96 68.05 16.94
C ILE A 3 33.97 66.98 17.38
N SER A 4 33.61 66.14 18.37
CA SER A 4 33.86 64.67 18.43
C SER A 4 33.93 64.19 19.88
N SER A 5 33.44 63.02 20.29
CA SER A 5 32.55 62.01 19.74
C SER A 5 32.35 61.06 20.93
N PHE A 6 31.12 60.96 21.44
CA PHE A 6 30.75 60.00 22.49
C PHE A 6 30.60 58.62 21.84
N LEU A 7 31.42 57.63 22.24
CA LEU A 7 31.13 56.22 21.94
C LEU A 7 31.58 55.31 23.10
N LEU A 8 30.59 54.85 23.85
CA LEU A 8 30.56 53.62 24.65
C LEU A 8 29.10 53.11 24.57
N PRO A 9 28.80 51.83 24.79
CA PRO A 9 29.44 50.60 24.32
C PRO A 9 28.40 49.74 23.56
N LEU A 10 28.73 49.19 22.39
CA LEU A 10 27.81 48.26 21.69
C LEU A 10 27.99 46.84 22.23
N ARG A 11 27.53 46.59 23.46
CA ARG A 11 27.26 45.25 23.98
C ARG A 11 25.77 44.98 23.90
N THR A 12 25.44 43.74 23.54
CA THR A 12 24.10 43.12 23.67
C THR A 12 23.01 43.69 22.75
N PHE A 13 23.02 43.27 21.49
CA PHE A 13 21.79 43.20 20.70
C PHE A 13 21.52 41.75 20.28
N ALA A 14 20.39 41.25 20.76
CA ALA A 14 19.54 40.24 20.13
C ALA A 14 20.08 38.81 19.98
N PHE A 15 20.25 38.13 21.12
CA PHE A 15 20.12 36.67 21.23
C PHE A 15 18.62 36.29 21.07
N MET A 16 18.03 36.47 19.89
CA MET A 16 16.59 36.15 19.67
C MET A 16 16.23 35.92 18.18
N ALA A 17 17.06 35.19 17.44
CA ALA A 17 16.80 34.87 16.03
C ALA A 17 16.98 33.37 15.71
N ALA A 18 16.60 32.48 16.62
CA ALA A 18 16.83 31.04 16.45
C ALA A 18 15.70 30.14 16.99
N ILE A 19 14.42 30.45 16.78
CA ILE A 19 13.31 29.50 17.05
C ILE A 19 12.14 29.67 16.04
N SER A 20 12.42 29.80 14.73
CA SER A 20 11.33 29.88 13.73
C SER A 20 11.54 29.06 12.45
N ALA A 21 12.54 28.19 12.40
CA ALA A 21 12.88 27.44 11.18
C ALA A 21 12.62 25.91 11.26
N LEU A 22 11.83 25.43 12.23
CA LEU A 22 11.50 24.00 12.35
C LEU A 22 9.98 23.73 12.42
N SER A 23 9.17 24.51 11.72
CA SER A 23 7.87 24.02 11.27
C SER A 23 8.07 23.42 9.88
N MET A 24 8.65 22.21 9.81
CA MET A 24 8.48 21.35 8.64
C MET A 24 6.97 21.21 8.45
N SER A 25 6.43 21.89 7.44
CA SER A 25 5.03 21.72 7.04
C SER A 25 4.85 20.25 6.65
N VAL A 26 4.36 19.44 7.58
CA VAL A 26 3.80 18.13 7.26
C VAL A 26 2.53 18.44 6.47
N ARG A 27 2.68 18.58 5.15
CA ARG A 27 1.52 18.68 4.26
C ARG A 27 0.87 17.30 4.28
N PRO A 28 -0.42 17.20 4.65
CA PRO A 28 -1.12 15.93 4.48
C PRO A 28 -1.04 15.53 3.01
N ALA A 29 -0.78 14.25 2.74
CA ALA A 29 -0.89 13.71 1.40
C ALA A 29 -2.30 13.99 0.87
N LEU A 30 -2.38 14.51 -0.36
CA LEU A 30 -3.65 14.71 -1.05
C LEU A 30 -4.24 13.35 -1.41
N ALA A 31 -5.56 13.28 -1.61
CA ALA A 31 -6.17 12.07 -2.12
C ALA A 31 -5.66 11.80 -3.54
N GLY A 32 -5.12 10.61 -3.76
CA GLY A 32 -4.75 10.10 -5.05
C GLY A 32 -5.39 8.73 -5.30
N GLU A 33 -4.75 7.97 -6.16
CA GLU A 33 -5.18 6.62 -6.50
C GLU A 33 -4.03 5.79 -7.05
N PHE A 34 -4.18 4.48 -6.93
CA PHE A 34 -3.29 3.49 -7.53
C PHE A 34 -4.11 2.42 -8.23
N THR A 35 -3.42 1.55 -8.95
CA THR A 35 -4.07 0.45 -9.66
C THR A 35 -3.54 -0.90 -9.21
N VAL A 36 -4.43 -1.89 -9.20
CA VAL A 36 -4.08 -3.29 -8.91
C VAL A 36 -4.63 -4.16 -10.02
N THR A 37 -3.78 -4.99 -10.62
CA THR A 37 -4.17 -6.06 -11.54
C THR A 37 -4.07 -7.39 -10.85
N ASP A 38 -5.07 -8.23 -11.07
CA ASP A 38 -5.04 -9.64 -10.71
C ASP A 38 -5.27 -10.46 -11.98
N GLU A 39 -4.52 -11.55 -12.14
CA GLU A 39 -4.58 -12.43 -13.31
C GLU A 39 -4.62 -13.90 -12.88
N LYS A 40 -5.59 -14.61 -13.46
CA LYS A 40 -5.85 -16.03 -13.26
C LYS A 40 -4.66 -16.85 -13.74
N ALA A 41 -4.06 -17.67 -12.87
CA ALA A 41 -3.04 -18.62 -13.29
C ALA A 41 -3.63 -19.71 -14.21
N ASP A 42 -2.82 -20.33 -15.07
CA ASP A 42 -3.32 -21.35 -16.01
C ASP A 42 -3.87 -22.60 -15.31
N MET A 43 -3.28 -22.97 -14.18
CA MET A 43 -3.75 -24.11 -13.36
C MET A 43 -4.97 -23.77 -12.48
N GLU A 44 -5.32 -22.49 -12.37
CA GLU A 44 -6.45 -22.03 -11.60
C GLU A 44 -7.76 -22.21 -12.39
N ILE A 45 -8.82 -22.62 -11.69
CA ILE A 45 -10.18 -22.74 -12.23
C ILE A 45 -10.94 -21.42 -11.98
N SER A 46 -10.86 -20.89 -10.76
CA SER A 46 -11.50 -19.63 -10.40
C SER A 46 -10.92 -19.04 -9.11
N GLU A 47 -11.04 -17.72 -8.97
CA GLU A 47 -10.65 -16.98 -7.78
C GLU A 47 -11.73 -15.99 -7.34
N VAL A 48 -11.85 -15.85 -6.01
CA VAL A 48 -12.52 -14.73 -5.38
C VAL A 48 -11.61 -14.15 -4.31
N SER A 49 -10.96 -13.04 -4.63
CA SER A 49 -10.12 -12.32 -3.69
C SER A 49 -10.59 -10.89 -3.43
N ARG A 50 -10.10 -10.33 -2.33
CA ARG A 50 -10.47 -9.04 -1.79
C ARG A 50 -9.22 -8.31 -1.37
N ILE A 51 -9.14 -7.04 -1.73
CA ILE A 51 -8.13 -6.13 -1.22
C ILE A 51 -8.79 -5.19 -0.21
N TYR A 52 -8.18 -5.13 0.97
CA TYR A 52 -8.47 -4.16 2.00
C TYR A 52 -7.32 -3.16 2.07
N LEU A 53 -7.67 -1.89 2.23
CA LEU A 53 -6.72 -0.80 2.45
C LEU A 53 -7.07 -0.14 3.77
N ASP A 54 -6.11 -0.06 4.69
CA ASP A 54 -6.29 0.43 6.06
C ASP A 54 -7.49 -0.22 6.77
N GLY A 55 -7.63 -1.54 6.60
CA GLY A 55 -8.70 -2.35 7.18
C GLY A 55 -10.08 -2.20 6.52
N ARG A 56 -10.21 -1.40 5.45
CA ARG A 56 -11.48 -1.19 4.74
C ARG A 56 -11.46 -1.90 3.39
N LEU A 57 -12.56 -2.57 3.04
CA LEU A 57 -12.69 -3.23 1.74
C LEU A 57 -12.56 -2.19 0.62
N ALA A 58 -11.53 -2.33 -0.20
CA ALA A 58 -11.25 -1.45 -1.32
C ALA A 58 -11.79 -2.03 -2.63
N SER A 59 -11.62 -3.34 -2.86
CA SER A 59 -12.14 -4.00 -4.07
C SER A 59 -12.26 -5.52 -3.90
N VAL A 60 -12.97 -6.14 -4.85
CA VAL A 60 -13.14 -7.59 -4.98
C VAL A 60 -12.76 -8.02 -6.40
N PHE A 61 -11.89 -9.00 -6.52
CA PHE A 61 -11.55 -9.69 -7.76
C PHE A 61 -12.37 -10.97 -7.87
N ARG A 62 -12.81 -11.26 -9.09
CA ARG A 62 -13.56 -12.46 -9.45
C ARG A 62 -13.04 -12.91 -10.79
N LEU A 63 -12.25 -13.97 -10.79
CA LEU A 63 -11.58 -14.47 -11.98
C LEU A 63 -12.09 -15.88 -12.29
N ASP A 64 -12.27 -16.15 -13.57
CA ASP A 64 -12.68 -17.43 -14.13
C ASP A 64 -12.28 -17.50 -15.61
N ASP A 65 -12.72 -18.53 -16.34
CA ASP A 65 -12.39 -18.68 -17.76
C ASP A 65 -12.98 -17.56 -18.65
N SER A 66 -14.03 -16.86 -18.20
CA SER A 66 -14.61 -15.72 -18.91
C SER A 66 -13.92 -14.40 -18.57
N THR A 67 -13.37 -14.28 -17.36
CA THR A 67 -12.68 -13.10 -16.85
C THR A 67 -11.32 -13.51 -16.29
N ARG A 68 -10.34 -13.62 -17.18
CA ARG A 68 -9.00 -14.09 -16.83
C ARG A 68 -8.13 -13.06 -16.11
N TYR A 69 -8.45 -11.77 -16.21
CA TYR A 69 -7.71 -10.72 -15.54
C TYR A 69 -8.66 -9.58 -15.17
N LYS A 70 -8.29 -8.80 -14.17
CA LYS A 70 -9.04 -7.61 -13.76
C LYS A 70 -8.11 -6.57 -13.16
N THR A 71 -8.17 -5.36 -13.70
CA THR A 71 -7.53 -4.18 -13.11
C THR A 71 -8.56 -3.30 -12.41
N VAL A 72 -8.25 -2.86 -11.20
CA VAL A 72 -9.10 -1.96 -10.40
C VAL A 72 -8.31 -0.71 -10.01
N ARG A 73 -9.01 0.42 -9.91
CA ARG A 73 -8.44 1.68 -9.41
C ARG A 73 -8.89 1.85 -7.95
N ILE A 74 -7.95 2.13 -7.05
CA ILE A 74 -8.19 2.22 -5.61
C ILE A 74 -7.79 3.61 -5.15
N ALA A 75 -8.72 4.32 -4.52
CA ALA A 75 -8.46 5.63 -3.95
C ALA A 75 -7.64 5.52 -2.66
N THR A 76 -6.63 6.38 -2.51
CA THR A 76 -5.82 6.46 -1.29
C THR A 76 -6.51 7.33 -0.23
N PRO A 77 -6.65 6.84 1.01
CA PRO A 77 -7.11 7.66 2.12
C PRO A 77 -6.18 8.87 2.35
N GLN A 78 -6.75 10.05 2.57
CA GLN A 78 -5.97 11.26 2.82
C GLN A 78 -5.18 11.18 4.14
N GLY A 79 -4.06 11.91 4.18
CA GLY A 79 -3.36 12.21 5.43
C GLY A 79 -2.23 11.27 5.82
N ARG A 80 -1.96 10.22 5.04
CA ARG A 80 -0.77 9.34 5.20
C ARG A 80 -0.17 9.01 3.83
N LEU A 81 1.12 8.67 3.83
CA LEU A 81 1.82 8.19 2.63
C LEU A 81 1.86 6.66 2.62
N ASP A 82 2.03 6.05 3.80
CA ASP A 82 2.03 4.60 3.95
C ASP A 82 0.63 4.11 4.30
N HIS A 83 0.22 3.03 3.63
CA HIS A 83 -1.05 2.37 3.85
C HIS A 83 -0.86 0.88 4.10
N THR A 84 -1.55 0.37 5.10
CA THR A 84 -1.61 -1.09 5.29
C THR A 84 -2.55 -1.68 4.25
N TYR A 85 -2.16 -2.79 3.64
CA TYR A 85 -3.06 -3.57 2.81
C TYR A 85 -3.21 -4.98 3.33
N THR A 86 -4.32 -5.61 2.98
CA THR A 86 -4.54 -7.04 3.17
C THR A 86 -5.18 -7.60 1.91
N LEU A 87 -4.62 -8.68 1.40
CA LEU A 87 -5.10 -9.38 0.22
C LEU A 87 -5.46 -10.80 0.62
N CYS A 88 -6.70 -11.20 0.41
CA CYS A 88 -7.16 -12.54 0.78
C CYS A 88 -8.38 -13.01 0.02
N GLY A 89 -8.60 -14.31 0.02
CA GLY A 89 -9.64 -14.91 -0.78
C GLY A 89 -9.55 -16.42 -0.84
N GLU A 90 -10.22 -16.97 -1.84
CA GLU A 90 -10.21 -18.38 -2.17
C GLU A 90 -9.81 -18.54 -3.63
N ILE A 91 -8.87 -19.45 -3.86
CA ILE A 91 -8.39 -19.83 -5.19
C ILE A 91 -8.70 -21.31 -5.36
N THR A 92 -9.49 -21.63 -6.39
CA THR A 92 -9.75 -23.01 -6.79
C THR A 92 -8.83 -23.38 -7.93
N ILE A 93 -8.03 -24.41 -7.74
CA ILE A 93 -7.06 -24.89 -8.72
C ILE A 93 -7.42 -26.28 -9.23
N ARG A 94 -6.87 -26.64 -10.39
CA ARG A 94 -6.81 -28.00 -10.87
C ARG A 94 -5.47 -28.62 -10.49
N THR A 95 -5.51 -29.69 -9.72
CA THR A 95 -4.31 -30.46 -9.35
C THR A 95 -3.76 -31.24 -10.54
N PRO A 96 -2.50 -31.70 -10.48
CA PRO A 96 -1.91 -32.53 -11.55
C PRO A 96 -2.68 -33.83 -11.85
N ASP A 97 -3.38 -34.40 -10.87
CA ASP A 97 -4.26 -35.57 -11.02
C ASP A 97 -5.67 -35.21 -11.52
N GLY A 98 -5.93 -33.93 -11.81
CA GLY A 98 -7.16 -33.44 -12.44
C GLY A 98 -8.31 -33.16 -11.48
N ARG A 99 -8.11 -33.24 -10.16
CA ARG A 99 -9.11 -32.87 -9.16
C ARG A 99 -9.15 -31.34 -8.99
N ALA A 100 -10.29 -30.84 -8.54
CA ALA A 100 -10.42 -29.45 -8.10
C ALA A 100 -10.12 -29.35 -6.61
N GLU A 101 -9.28 -28.40 -6.21
CA GLU A 101 -8.96 -28.10 -4.82
C GLU A 101 -9.08 -26.59 -4.58
N THR A 102 -9.66 -26.20 -3.44
CA THR A 102 -9.83 -24.80 -3.05
C THR A 102 -8.89 -24.48 -1.90
N HIS A 103 -8.12 -23.41 -2.04
CA HIS A 103 -7.17 -22.91 -1.06
C HIS A 103 -7.57 -21.52 -0.59
N GLU A 104 -7.49 -21.30 0.72
CA GLU A 104 -7.56 -19.96 1.28
C GLU A 104 -6.20 -19.27 1.16
N VAL A 105 -6.19 -18.08 0.58
CA VAL A 105 -5.03 -17.20 0.51
C VAL A 105 -5.20 -16.02 1.45
N SER A 106 -4.13 -15.62 2.12
CA SER A 106 -4.13 -14.39 2.92
C SER A 106 -2.71 -13.89 3.18
N SER A 107 -2.45 -12.63 2.83
CA SER A 107 -1.27 -11.89 3.27
C SER A 107 -1.60 -10.45 3.62
N SER A 108 -0.67 -9.79 4.30
CA SER A 108 -0.70 -8.36 4.56
C SER A 108 0.61 -7.72 4.15
N GLY A 109 0.57 -6.40 3.97
CA GLY A 109 1.75 -5.63 3.66
C GLY A 109 1.55 -4.13 3.87
N ILE A 110 2.55 -3.37 3.47
CA ILE A 110 2.55 -1.91 3.51
C ILE A 110 2.76 -1.42 2.07
N LEU A 111 1.92 -0.50 1.62
CA LEU A 111 2.12 0.26 0.39
C LEU A 111 2.76 1.60 0.75
N HIS A 112 3.91 1.90 0.14
CA HIS A 112 4.66 3.13 0.37
C HIS A 112 4.37 4.14 -0.73
N ASN A 113 3.68 5.23 -0.38
CA ASN A 113 3.27 6.29 -1.31
C ASN A 113 2.65 5.72 -2.61
N PRO A 114 1.55 4.93 -2.52
CA PRO A 114 1.07 4.16 -3.66
C PRO A 114 0.49 4.99 -4.81
N ASP A 115 0.25 6.29 -4.63
CA ASP A 115 -0.33 7.14 -5.66
C ASP A 115 0.43 7.08 -6.99
N GLY A 116 -0.27 6.72 -8.06
CA GLY A 116 0.29 6.58 -9.41
C GLY A 116 0.98 5.24 -9.69
N HIS A 117 1.13 4.37 -8.69
CA HIS A 117 1.72 3.05 -8.87
C HIS A 117 0.75 2.03 -9.51
N HIS A 118 1.34 0.99 -10.09
CA HIS A 118 0.63 -0.18 -10.59
C HIS A 118 1.15 -1.41 -9.88
N PHE A 119 0.26 -2.12 -9.20
CA PHE A 119 0.60 -3.34 -8.49
C PHE A 119 -0.03 -4.56 -9.17
N ASP A 120 0.72 -5.64 -9.25
CA ASP A 120 0.22 -6.96 -9.60
C ASP A 120 -0.03 -7.76 -8.33
N ALA A 121 -1.19 -8.42 -8.25
CA ALA A 121 -1.50 -9.42 -7.25
C ALA A 121 -0.89 -10.76 -7.68
N LEU A 122 -0.02 -11.31 -6.85
CA LEU A 122 0.72 -12.54 -7.16
C LEU A 122 0.51 -13.60 -6.09
N GLY A 123 0.15 -14.81 -6.54
CA GLY A 123 0.17 -16.02 -5.73
C GLY A 123 1.56 -16.64 -5.68
N SER A 124 2.02 -17.03 -4.49
CA SER A 124 3.24 -17.82 -4.31
C SER A 124 3.03 -18.91 -3.25
N ASP A 125 4.07 -19.72 -3.02
CA ASP A 125 4.09 -20.80 -2.02
C ASP A 125 2.85 -21.72 -2.07
N GLY A 126 2.52 -22.18 -3.28
CA GLY A 126 1.39 -23.10 -3.50
C GLY A 126 0.02 -22.50 -3.18
N PHE A 127 -0.20 -21.22 -3.49
CA PHE A 127 -1.45 -20.50 -3.22
C PHE A 127 -1.76 -20.40 -1.72
N THR A 128 -0.73 -20.21 -0.91
CA THR A 128 -0.90 -19.85 0.51
C THR A 128 -0.52 -18.40 0.78
N ASP A 129 0.33 -17.85 -0.09
CA ASP A 129 0.79 -16.49 -0.03
C ASP A 129 0.31 -15.70 -1.24
N PHE A 130 -0.23 -14.51 -1.00
CA PHE A 130 -0.87 -13.71 -2.03
C PHE A 130 -0.66 -12.23 -1.76
N PHE A 131 0.26 -11.60 -2.49
CA PHE A 131 0.82 -10.28 -2.16
C PHE A 131 0.85 -9.35 -3.37
N LEU A 132 1.14 -8.07 -3.12
CA LEU A 132 1.27 -7.05 -4.15
C LEU A 132 2.73 -6.75 -4.47
N ILE A 133 3.03 -6.53 -5.75
CA ILE A 133 4.32 -6.02 -6.22
C ILE A 133 4.11 -4.96 -7.29
N ASP A 134 4.90 -3.89 -7.29
CA ASP A 134 5.04 -3.03 -8.46
C ASP A 134 6.34 -3.43 -9.20
N PRO A 135 6.25 -4.01 -10.40
CA PRO A 135 7.44 -4.45 -11.14
C PRO A 135 8.42 -3.32 -11.49
N GLN A 136 7.95 -2.07 -11.56
CA GLN A 136 8.75 -0.89 -11.87
C GLN A 136 9.30 -0.20 -10.61
N ALA A 137 8.70 -0.45 -9.46
CA ALA A 137 9.12 0.09 -8.16
C ALA A 137 8.89 -0.95 -7.04
N PRO A 138 9.70 -2.02 -6.94
CA PRO A 138 9.47 -3.11 -5.98
C PRO A 138 9.43 -2.66 -4.51
N GLU A 139 10.10 -1.56 -4.18
CA GLU A 139 10.09 -0.94 -2.86
C GLU A 139 8.75 -0.26 -2.49
N ALA A 140 7.85 -0.05 -3.45
CA ALA A 140 6.54 0.55 -3.21
C ALA A 140 5.58 -0.40 -2.46
N ALA A 141 5.89 -1.69 -2.39
CA ALA A 141 5.15 -2.68 -1.63
C ALA A 141 6.07 -3.51 -0.73
N GLU A 142 5.92 -3.36 0.58
CA GLU A 142 6.51 -4.26 1.57
C GLU A 142 5.54 -5.39 1.90
N ARG A 143 6.03 -6.62 1.88
CA ARG A 143 5.28 -7.79 2.33
C ARG A 143 5.56 -8.07 3.81
N LEU A 144 4.51 -8.19 4.62
CA LEU A 144 4.61 -8.57 6.02
C LEU A 144 4.40 -10.09 6.17
N PRO A 145 5.17 -10.77 7.03
CA PRO A 145 4.97 -12.19 7.29
C PRO A 145 3.70 -12.45 8.12
N GLY A 146 2.97 -13.52 7.78
CA GLY A 146 1.78 -13.98 8.51
C GLY A 146 0.47 -13.79 7.74
N ARG A 147 -0.64 -14.31 8.30
CA ARG A 147 -1.99 -14.13 7.74
C ARG A 147 -2.52 -12.75 8.12
N GLY A 148 -3.23 -12.12 7.20
CA GLY A 148 -3.80 -10.80 7.43
C GLY A 148 -4.97 -10.83 8.41
N GLU A 149 -4.92 -9.97 9.44
CA GLU A 149 -5.86 -9.97 10.56
C GLU A 149 -7.33 -9.79 10.12
N VAL A 150 -7.57 -9.05 9.04
CA VAL A 150 -8.92 -8.73 8.52
C VAL A 150 -9.60 -9.96 7.88
N CYS A 151 -8.82 -10.98 7.51
CA CYS A 151 -9.30 -12.16 6.78
C CYS A 151 -9.66 -13.33 7.70
N SER A 152 -9.78 -13.08 9.00
CA SER A 152 -10.10 -14.08 10.03
C SER A 152 -11.58 -14.49 10.06
N ALA A 153 -12.45 -13.85 9.27
CA ALA A 153 -13.86 -14.22 9.18
C ALA A 153 -14.03 -15.30 8.08
N PRO A 154 -14.70 -16.43 8.37
CA PRO A 154 -15.01 -17.44 7.37
C PRO A 154 -15.76 -16.81 6.19
N ILE A 155 -15.34 -17.16 4.99
CA ILE A 155 -16.05 -16.81 3.77
C ILE A 155 -17.22 -17.79 3.68
N SER A 156 -18.43 -17.33 4.02
CA SER A 156 -19.67 -18.12 4.00
C SER A 156 -20.45 -17.94 2.70
#